data_AF-A0AAV9DE75-F1
#
_entry.id   AF-A0AAV9DE75-F1
#
_cell.length_a   1.000
_cell.length_b   1.000
_cell.length_c   1.000
_cell.angle_alpha   90.00
_cell.angle_beta   90.00
_cell.angle_gamma   90.00
#
_symmetry.space_group_name_H-M   'P 1'
#
loop_
_entity.id
_entity.type
_entity.pdbx_description
1 polymer ?
#
loop_
_entity_poly.entity_id
_entity_poly.type
_entity_poly.pdbx_seq_one_letter_code
_entity_poly.pdbx_strand_id
1 'polypeptide(L)'
;MSKSFPNQLFRSIPTKKPIDFPPKQGGNLSFRRREPPLKVTTTSTEGRNLKWAVKSGVVEEKRATVVVDVEGLVGFLYEDLPHLFDERGIDRAMYDERVRFRDPITKHDTIDGYLFNIRMLKLLFRPEFHLHRAWQTGPYEITTRWTMIMKFIILPWKPELVFTGISIMGINPQTQKFCSHVDRWDSIKNNEYFSWEGVMEVVKQLRYYKTPDLETPKYQILKKTADYEVRKYAPYIVVETKGDKLSGSAGFNDVAGYIFGKNSSTEKIAMTTPVFTQASDHGSYNVSIQIVLPSEKNLGNLPEPNQEALSLRKVEGGIAAVSRFSGKPTEDIVQEKEAKLRAALLRDNLKPQEGCLFARYNDPGRTWSFIMRNEVLIWLEDFALD
;
A
#
# COMPACT_ATOMS: atom_id res chain seq x y z
N MET A 1 -16.72 -51.57 2.53
CA MET A 1 -17.94 -51.09 1.85
C MET A 1 -17.60 -49.87 1.03
N SER A 2 -17.41 -50.10 -0.27
CA SER A 2 -17.09 -49.11 -1.30
C SER A 2 -18.35 -48.34 -1.69
N LYS A 3 -18.29 -47.00 -1.76
CA LYS A 3 -19.29 -46.18 -2.43
C LYS A 3 -18.62 -45.33 -3.50
N SER A 4 -18.66 -45.89 -4.70
CA SER A 4 -18.47 -45.24 -6.01
C SER A 4 -19.49 -44.11 -6.19
N PHE A 5 -19.04 -42.97 -6.73
CA PHE A 5 -19.91 -41.93 -7.29
C PHE A 5 -19.73 -41.92 -8.81
N PRO A 6 -20.82 -41.79 -9.61
CA PRO A 6 -20.77 -42.03 -11.04
C PRO A 6 -20.30 -40.81 -11.84
N ASN A 7 -19.37 -41.08 -12.76
CA ASN A 7 -19.12 -40.32 -13.98
C ASN A 7 -20.33 -40.40 -14.90
N GLN A 8 -20.87 -39.27 -15.38
CA GLN A 8 -21.32 -39.08 -16.78
C GLN A 8 -22.00 -37.71 -16.97
N LEU A 9 -21.52 -36.97 -17.99
CA LEU A 9 -22.26 -36.21 -19.01
C LEU A 9 -21.54 -34.90 -19.41
N PHE A 10 -20.48 -35.05 -20.21
CA PHE A 10 -20.06 -34.00 -21.13
C PHE A 10 -20.98 -34.03 -22.35
N ARG A 11 -21.81 -32.99 -22.53
CA ARG A 11 -22.44 -32.65 -23.81
C ARG A 11 -21.85 -31.32 -24.31
N SER A 12 -21.28 -31.39 -25.50
CA SER A 12 -20.76 -30.31 -26.32
C SER A 12 -21.82 -29.25 -26.64
N ILE A 13 -21.47 -27.96 -26.48
CA ILE A 13 -22.24 -26.82 -27.02
C ILE A 13 -21.27 -25.91 -27.80
N PRO A 14 -21.67 -25.35 -28.96
CA PRO A 14 -20.75 -24.88 -29.99
C PRO A 14 -20.22 -23.45 -29.77
N THR A 15 -19.01 -23.24 -30.28
CA THR A 15 -18.29 -21.97 -30.40
C THR A 15 -19.05 -20.96 -31.27
N LYS A 16 -19.32 -19.75 -30.75
CA LYS A 16 -19.71 -18.58 -31.55
C LYS A 16 -18.48 -17.76 -31.93
N LYS A 17 -18.43 -17.39 -33.22
CA LYS A 17 -17.36 -16.65 -33.90
C LYS A 17 -17.18 -15.22 -33.35
N PRO A 18 -15.97 -14.61 -33.49
CA PRO A 18 -15.73 -13.20 -33.18
C PRO A 18 -16.41 -12.29 -34.21
N ILE A 19 -16.83 -11.11 -33.76
CA ILE A 19 -17.39 -10.02 -34.58
C ILE A 19 -16.23 -9.06 -34.92
N ASP A 20 -15.96 -8.89 -36.21
CA ASP A 20 -15.00 -7.94 -36.75
C ASP A 20 -15.52 -6.49 -36.64
N PHE A 21 -14.66 -5.57 -36.20
CA PHE A 21 -14.89 -4.13 -36.29
C PHE A 21 -14.06 -3.52 -37.44
N PRO A 22 -14.66 -2.74 -38.36
CA PRO A 22 -13.94 -2.09 -39.44
C PRO A 22 -13.12 -0.87 -38.97
N PRO A 23 -12.10 -0.44 -39.75
CA PRO A 23 -11.06 0.47 -39.29
C PRO A 23 -11.44 1.96 -39.29
N LYS A 24 -10.69 2.71 -38.48
CA LYS A 24 -10.74 4.16 -38.28
C LYS A 24 -10.52 4.93 -39.59
N GLN A 25 -11.40 5.90 -39.89
CA GLN A 25 -11.11 6.98 -40.82
C GLN A 25 -10.80 8.27 -40.05
N GLY A 26 -9.68 8.89 -40.42
CA GLY A 26 -9.25 10.18 -39.92
C GLY A 26 -10.03 11.33 -40.53
N GLY A 27 -10.39 12.31 -39.70
CA GLY A 27 -10.92 13.60 -40.11
C GLY A 27 -10.12 14.71 -39.44
N ASN A 28 -9.32 15.42 -40.21
CA ASN A 28 -8.68 16.67 -39.81
C ASN A 28 -9.76 17.75 -39.66
N LEU A 29 -9.93 18.29 -38.46
CA LEU A 29 -10.72 19.50 -38.23
C LEU A 29 -9.82 20.57 -37.63
N SER A 30 -9.37 21.48 -38.50
CA SER A 30 -8.65 22.70 -38.16
C SER A 30 -9.59 23.71 -37.51
N PHE A 31 -9.43 23.99 -36.22
CA PHE A 31 -10.11 25.10 -35.56
C PHE A 31 -9.28 26.38 -35.69
N ARG A 32 -9.71 27.28 -36.58
CA ARG A 32 -9.27 28.68 -36.63
C ARG A 32 -9.79 29.41 -35.39
N ARG A 33 -8.90 29.82 -34.49
CA ARG A 33 -9.20 30.73 -33.38
C ARG A 33 -9.25 32.17 -33.93
N ARG A 34 -10.40 32.85 -33.80
CA ARG A 34 -10.54 34.28 -34.08
C ARG A 34 -10.22 35.05 -32.80
N GLU A 35 -9.20 35.90 -32.83
CA GLU A 35 -8.94 36.92 -31.81
C GLU A 35 -9.61 38.24 -32.21
N PRO A 36 -10.24 38.98 -31.28
CA PRO A 36 -10.67 40.36 -31.51
C PRO A 36 -9.54 41.36 -31.15
N PRO A 37 -9.45 42.52 -31.85
CA PRO A 37 -8.38 43.48 -31.58
C PRO A 37 -8.76 44.44 -30.43
N LEU A 38 -7.87 44.59 -29.45
CA LEU A 38 -7.90 45.68 -28.47
C LEU A 38 -7.01 46.82 -28.98
N LYS A 39 -7.64 47.96 -29.30
CA LYS A 39 -6.98 49.23 -29.62
C LYS A 39 -6.39 49.82 -28.35
N VAL A 40 -5.09 50.03 -28.32
CA VAL A 40 -4.40 50.86 -27.31
C VAL A 40 -4.27 52.26 -27.88
N THR A 41 -4.98 53.21 -27.28
CA THR A 41 -4.84 54.64 -27.56
C THR A 41 -3.80 55.21 -26.61
N THR A 42 -2.64 55.60 -27.13
CA THR A 42 -1.66 56.46 -26.45
C THR A 42 -2.18 57.90 -26.42
N THR A 43 -2.37 58.44 -25.22
CA THR A 43 -2.47 59.88 -24.99
C THR A 43 -1.34 60.32 -24.05
N SER A 44 -0.46 61.14 -24.62
CA SER A 44 0.57 61.92 -23.94
C SER A 44 -0.05 63.14 -23.27
N THR A 45 0.26 63.38 -21.99
CA THR A 45 0.11 64.72 -21.40
C THR A 45 1.26 65.01 -20.44
N GLU A 46 1.97 66.10 -20.71
CA GLU A 46 3.07 66.64 -19.91
C GLU A 46 2.59 67.28 -18.60
N GLY A 47 3.43 67.13 -17.56
CA GLY A 47 3.85 68.24 -16.69
C GLY A 47 2.92 68.71 -15.56
N ARG A 48 3.30 68.41 -14.31
CA ARG A 48 3.54 69.43 -13.26
C ARG A 48 4.18 68.83 -12.00
N ASN A 49 5.32 69.40 -11.63
CA ASN A 49 6.08 69.17 -10.41
C ASN A 49 5.32 69.64 -9.16
N LEU A 50 5.22 68.79 -8.14
CA LEU A 50 5.01 69.19 -6.74
C LEU A 50 5.89 68.31 -5.85
N LYS A 51 6.98 68.88 -5.36
CA LYS A 51 7.95 68.26 -4.45
C LYS A 51 7.34 68.17 -3.05
N TRP A 52 7.12 66.96 -2.55
CA TRP A 52 6.90 66.69 -1.13
C TRP A 52 8.13 65.94 -0.63
N ALA A 53 8.95 66.61 0.17
CA ALA A 53 10.14 66.01 0.77
C ALA A 53 9.71 65.09 1.93
N VAL A 54 9.64 63.80 1.68
CA VAL A 54 9.59 62.78 2.74
C VAL A 54 11.03 62.49 3.15
N LYS A 55 11.39 62.87 4.38
CA LYS A 55 12.61 62.35 5.03
C LYS A 55 12.37 60.87 5.32
N SER A 56 12.84 59.99 4.44
CA SER A 56 12.99 58.57 4.74
C SER A 56 14.23 58.40 5.61
N GLY A 57 14.03 58.37 6.93
CA GLY A 57 15.00 57.76 7.83
C GLY A 57 15.06 56.27 7.48
N VAL A 58 16.15 55.84 6.85
CA VAL A 58 16.47 54.42 6.75
C VAL A 58 16.88 53.98 8.15
N VAL A 59 15.91 53.56 8.95
CA VAL A 59 16.19 52.67 10.07
C VAL A 59 16.47 51.33 9.43
N GLU A 60 17.75 50.99 9.34
CA GLU A 60 18.19 49.64 9.02
C GLU A 60 17.81 48.76 10.21
N GLU A 61 16.54 48.36 10.23
CA GLU A 61 15.98 47.44 11.21
C GLU A 61 16.68 46.11 10.95
N LYS A 62 17.71 45.82 11.75
CA LYS A 62 18.29 44.48 11.86
C LYS A 62 17.16 43.54 12.25
N ARG A 63 16.47 42.97 11.25
CA ARG A 63 15.60 41.81 11.45
C ARG A 63 16.49 40.76 12.09
N ALA A 64 16.31 40.54 13.39
CA ALA A 64 16.86 39.37 14.05
C ALA A 64 16.43 38.17 13.20
N THR A 65 17.41 37.46 12.65
CA THR A 65 17.15 36.20 11.97
C THR A 65 16.57 35.27 13.01
N VAL A 66 15.24 35.11 12.99
CA VAL A 66 14.57 34.15 13.86
C VAL A 66 15.06 32.77 13.42
N VAL A 67 15.92 32.18 14.23
CA VAL A 67 16.37 30.80 14.04
C VAL A 67 15.21 29.91 14.47
N VAL A 68 14.65 29.18 13.52
CA VAL A 68 13.61 28.18 13.77
C VAL A 68 14.29 26.92 14.26
N ASP A 69 13.84 26.39 15.40
CA ASP A 69 14.29 25.12 15.93
C ASP A 69 13.62 23.96 15.17
N VAL A 70 14.16 23.64 14.00
CA VAL A 70 13.61 22.58 13.15
C VAL A 70 13.85 21.20 13.75
N GLU A 71 14.95 21.00 14.48
CA GLU A 71 15.26 19.73 15.13
C GLU A 71 14.27 19.42 16.26
N GLY A 72 13.95 20.42 17.09
CA GLY A 72 12.89 20.32 18.09
C GLY A 72 11.52 20.03 17.48
N LEU A 73 11.20 20.65 16.33
CA LEU A 73 9.95 20.39 15.60
C LEU A 73 9.90 18.97 15.00
N VAL A 74 11.04 18.43 14.52
CA VAL A 74 11.13 17.03 14.09
C VAL A 74 10.87 16.10 15.27
N GLY A 75 11.49 16.36 16.43
CA GLY A 75 11.26 15.61 17.66
C GLY A 75 9.78 15.63 18.09
N PHE A 76 9.16 16.82 18.05
CA PHE A 76 7.73 16.98 18.31
C PHE A 76 6.86 16.10 17.39
N LEU A 77 7.15 16.01 16.08
CA LEU A 77 6.36 15.19 15.17
C LEU A 77 6.43 13.69 15.50
N TYR A 78 7.56 13.21 16.02
CA TYR A 78 7.66 11.83 16.52
C TYR A 78 6.83 11.60 17.78
N GLU A 79 6.65 12.62 18.61
CA GLU A 79 5.81 12.54 19.79
C GLU A 79 4.32 12.73 19.48
N ASP A 80 3.96 13.51 18.47
CA ASP A 80 2.59 13.98 18.22
C ASP A 80 1.85 13.11 17.18
N LEU A 81 2.46 12.85 16.01
CA LEU A 81 1.79 12.17 14.90
C LEU A 81 1.34 10.72 15.22
N PRO A 82 2.04 9.91 16.04
CA PRO A 82 1.52 8.60 16.44
C PRO A 82 0.17 8.66 17.17
N HIS A 83 -0.17 9.80 17.77
CA HIS A 83 -1.42 10.03 18.49
C HIS A 83 -2.54 10.62 17.63
N LEU A 84 -2.31 10.79 16.32
CA LEU A 84 -3.25 11.39 15.36
C LEU A 84 -4.69 10.87 15.48
N PHE A 85 -4.86 9.57 15.77
CA PHE A 85 -6.17 8.93 15.84
C PHE A 85 -6.56 8.39 17.23
N ASP A 86 -5.75 8.58 18.26
CA ASP A 86 -6.09 8.11 19.62
C ASP A 86 -6.76 9.21 20.47
N GLU A 87 -6.80 9.02 21.79
CA GLU A 87 -7.43 9.96 22.72
C GLU A 87 -6.57 11.20 23.01
N ARG A 88 -5.24 11.09 22.88
CA ARG A 88 -4.32 12.24 23.04
C ARG A 88 -4.50 13.21 21.88
N GLY A 89 -4.62 12.69 20.65
CA GLY A 89 -4.82 13.51 19.47
C GLY A 89 -3.61 14.40 19.16
N ILE A 90 -3.82 15.38 18.27
CA ILE A 90 -2.80 16.34 17.84
C ILE A 90 -2.78 17.58 18.74
N ASP A 91 -1.59 18.01 19.16
CA ASP A 91 -1.43 19.26 19.90
C ASP A 91 -1.65 20.48 19.00
N ARG A 92 -2.84 21.08 19.18
CA ARG A 92 -3.28 22.28 18.46
C ARG A 92 -2.37 23.48 18.66
N ALA A 93 -1.64 23.57 19.77
CA ALA A 93 -0.80 24.73 20.07
C ALA A 93 0.36 24.89 19.05
N MET A 94 0.78 23.79 18.44
CA MET A 94 1.89 23.73 17.48
C MET A 94 1.49 24.06 16.03
N TYR A 95 0.23 24.40 15.78
CA TYR A 95 -0.30 24.74 14.46
C TYR A 95 -0.81 26.18 14.42
N ASP A 96 -0.62 26.86 13.30
CA ASP A 96 -1.27 28.14 13.04
C ASP A 96 -2.79 27.92 12.86
N GLU A 97 -3.63 28.89 13.26
CA GLU A 97 -5.08 28.80 13.07
C GLU A 97 -5.47 28.60 11.60
N ARG A 98 -4.73 29.24 10.68
CA ARG A 98 -4.87 29.16 9.23
C ARG A 98 -3.85 28.20 8.59
N VAL A 99 -3.70 27.02 9.16
CA VAL A 99 -2.92 25.95 8.57
C VAL A 99 -3.62 25.37 7.32
N ARG A 100 -2.87 25.19 6.24
CA ARG A 100 -3.38 24.60 4.98
C ARG A 100 -3.07 23.11 4.93
N PHE A 101 -4.10 22.26 5.02
CA PHE A 101 -4.01 20.83 4.78
C PHE A 101 -4.47 20.50 3.36
N ARG A 102 -3.68 19.70 2.65
CA ARG A 102 -3.97 19.24 1.29
C ARG A 102 -3.57 17.78 1.16
N ASP A 103 -4.46 16.98 0.60
CA ASP A 103 -4.16 15.63 0.14
C ASP A 103 -4.87 15.39 -1.22
N PRO A 104 -4.66 14.24 -1.88
CA PRO A 104 -5.28 13.95 -3.18
C PRO A 104 -6.82 13.96 -3.22
N ILE A 105 -7.50 13.83 -2.07
CA ILE A 105 -8.96 13.74 -1.92
C ILE A 105 -9.58 14.83 -1.04
N THR A 106 -8.87 15.39 -0.04
CA THR A 106 -9.38 16.38 0.92
C THR A 106 -8.55 17.67 0.97
N LYS A 107 -9.20 18.76 1.40
CA LYS A 107 -8.54 20.04 1.68
C LYS A 107 -9.18 20.71 2.88
N HIS A 108 -8.36 21.32 3.72
CA HIS A 108 -8.79 22.17 4.83
C HIS A 108 -7.87 23.38 4.96
N ASP A 109 -8.41 24.53 5.34
CA ASP A 109 -7.66 25.79 5.49
C ASP A 109 -7.62 26.29 6.95
N THR A 110 -8.06 25.44 7.88
CA THR A 110 -8.04 25.70 9.31
C THR A 110 -7.70 24.43 10.08
N ILE A 111 -7.10 24.58 11.26
CA ILE A 111 -6.83 23.47 12.18
C ILE A 111 -8.13 22.77 12.63
N ASP A 112 -9.21 23.54 12.82
CA ASP A 112 -10.52 22.98 13.16
C ASP A 112 -11.10 22.07 12.08
N GLY A 113 -10.98 22.48 10.81
CA GLY A 113 -11.44 21.67 9.68
C GLY A 113 -10.71 20.33 9.61
N TYR A 114 -9.40 20.34 9.86
CA TYR A 114 -8.58 19.13 9.88
C TYR A 114 -8.93 18.19 11.04
N LEU A 115 -9.06 18.72 12.27
CA LEU A 115 -9.44 17.92 13.42
C LEU A 115 -10.86 17.36 13.30
N PHE A 116 -11.78 18.11 12.68
CA PHE A 116 -13.09 17.59 12.34
C PHE A 116 -13.00 16.40 11.36
N ASN A 117 -12.14 16.49 10.33
CA ASN A 117 -11.93 15.39 9.39
C ASN A 117 -11.36 14.14 10.09
N ILE A 118 -10.36 14.28 10.95
CA ILE A 118 -9.83 13.17 11.76
C ILE A 118 -10.94 12.52 12.59
N ARG A 119 -11.77 13.32 13.25
CA ARG A 119 -12.91 12.81 14.05
C ARG A 119 -13.92 12.07 13.17
N MET A 120 -14.21 12.57 11.98
CA MET A 120 -15.08 11.89 11.02
C MET A 120 -14.50 10.55 10.54
N LEU A 121 -13.18 10.49 10.28
CA LEU A 121 -12.51 9.25 9.93
C LEU A 121 -12.58 8.22 11.06
N LYS A 122 -12.38 8.63 12.32
CA LYS A 122 -12.53 7.75 13.49
C LYS A 122 -13.93 7.18 13.67
N LEU A 123 -14.97 7.84 13.12
CA LEU A 123 -16.34 7.34 13.16
C LEU A 123 -16.58 6.20 12.14
N LEU A 124 -15.90 6.25 10.99
CA LEU A 124 -16.09 5.32 9.88
C LEU A 124 -15.06 4.17 9.88
N PHE A 125 -13.89 4.41 10.47
CA PHE A 125 -12.73 3.54 10.43
C PHE A 125 -12.10 3.33 11.80
N ARG A 126 -11.30 2.27 11.94
CA ARG A 126 -10.25 2.12 12.95
C ARG A 126 -8.91 2.45 12.29
N PRO A 127 -8.43 3.71 12.40
CA PRO A 127 -7.20 4.12 11.75
C PRO A 127 -6.00 3.69 12.60
N GLU A 128 -4.96 3.21 11.93
CA GLU A 128 -3.64 2.96 12.49
C GLU A 128 -2.64 3.79 11.69
N PHE A 129 -1.85 4.62 12.36
CA PHE A 129 -0.86 5.48 11.75
C PHE A 129 0.54 5.09 12.21
N HIS A 130 1.44 4.93 11.26
CA HIS A 130 2.85 4.61 11.50
C HIS A 130 3.71 5.70 10.89
N LEU A 131 4.38 6.47 11.74
CA LEU A 131 5.45 7.38 11.33
C LEU A 131 6.75 6.59 11.21
N HIS A 132 7.31 6.51 10.01
CA HIS A 132 8.57 5.82 9.77
C HIS A 132 9.76 6.77 9.95
N ARG A 133 9.63 8.00 9.46
CA ARG A 133 10.70 9.00 9.47
C ARG A 133 10.17 10.42 9.45
N ALA A 134 10.88 11.36 10.06
CA ALA A 134 10.75 12.80 9.84
C ALA A 134 12.14 13.43 9.66
N TRP A 135 12.30 14.34 8.70
CA TRP A 135 13.56 15.03 8.45
C TRP A 135 13.36 16.40 7.79
N GLN A 136 14.29 17.31 8.02
CA GLN A 136 14.27 18.63 7.40
C GLN A 136 14.56 18.52 5.88
N THR A 137 13.70 19.12 5.06
CA THR A 137 13.87 19.19 3.59
C THR A 137 14.08 20.61 3.08
N GLY A 138 13.82 21.63 3.90
CA GLY A 138 14.07 23.03 3.57
C GLY A 138 14.26 23.88 4.83
N PRO A 139 14.58 25.18 4.69
CA PRO A 139 14.84 26.05 5.84
C PRO A 139 13.65 26.13 6.81
N TYR A 140 12.43 26.00 6.29
CA TYR A 140 11.18 26.03 7.05
C TYR A 140 10.26 24.89 6.61
N GLU A 141 10.84 23.73 6.32
CA GLU A 141 10.10 22.58 5.79
C GLU A 141 10.64 21.27 6.39
N ILE A 142 9.72 20.46 6.90
CA ILE A 142 9.97 19.10 7.36
C ILE A 142 9.17 18.15 6.47
N THR A 143 9.80 17.06 6.02
CA THR A 143 9.10 15.97 5.36
C THR A 143 9.00 14.78 6.31
N THR A 144 7.83 14.14 6.32
CA THR A 144 7.61 12.88 7.04
C THR A 144 7.31 11.76 6.07
N ARG A 145 7.67 10.52 6.42
CA ARG A 145 7.31 9.28 5.72
C ARG A 145 6.41 8.45 6.62
N TRP A 146 5.28 8.00 6.10
CA TRP A 146 4.26 7.34 6.91
C TRP A 146 3.51 6.23 6.19
N THR A 147 2.83 5.41 6.97
CA THR A 147 1.83 4.46 6.52
C THR A 147 0.57 4.63 7.37
N MET A 148 -0.56 4.73 6.70
CA MET A 148 -1.87 4.86 7.32
C MET A 148 -2.75 3.71 6.86
N ILE A 149 -3.28 2.96 7.81
CA ILE A 149 -4.18 1.83 7.60
C ILE A 149 -5.55 2.22 8.14
N MET A 150 -6.58 2.21 7.31
CA MET A 150 -7.94 2.52 7.71
C MET A 150 -8.83 1.29 7.54
N LYS A 151 -9.19 0.65 8.66
CA LYS A 151 -10.08 -0.52 8.68
C LYS A 151 -11.53 -0.06 8.83
N PHE A 152 -12.38 -0.31 7.84
CA PHE A 152 -13.80 0.08 7.91
C PHE A 152 -14.53 -0.61 9.08
N ILE A 153 -15.35 0.16 9.80
CA ILE A 153 -16.13 -0.35 10.94
C ILE A 153 -17.51 -0.87 10.49
N ILE A 154 -18.14 -0.16 9.57
CA ILE A 154 -19.59 -0.30 9.29
C ILE A 154 -19.88 -1.36 8.21
N LEU A 155 -18.94 -1.58 7.29
CA LEU A 155 -19.15 -2.52 6.19
C LEU A 155 -18.99 -3.97 6.66
N PRO A 156 -19.88 -4.92 6.28
CA PRO A 156 -19.83 -6.30 6.75
C PRO A 156 -18.51 -7.02 6.48
N TRP A 157 -17.80 -6.65 5.40
CA TRP A 157 -16.52 -7.25 5.02
C TRP A 157 -15.29 -6.49 5.50
N LYS A 158 -15.47 -5.40 6.26
CA LYS A 158 -14.40 -4.61 6.90
C LYS A 158 -13.18 -4.37 5.99
N PRO A 159 -13.36 -3.75 4.81
CA PRO A 159 -12.24 -3.50 3.92
C PRO A 159 -11.16 -2.66 4.62
N GLU A 160 -9.91 -2.97 4.30
CA GLU A 160 -8.73 -2.28 4.81
C GLU A 160 -8.15 -1.42 3.70
N LEU A 161 -8.09 -0.11 3.95
CA LEU A 161 -7.47 0.85 3.05
C LEU A 161 -6.10 1.17 3.58
N VAL A 162 -5.10 1.10 2.72
CA VAL A 162 -3.71 1.36 3.06
C VAL A 162 -3.21 2.50 2.19
N PHE A 163 -2.68 3.52 2.82
CA PHE A 163 -2.04 4.65 2.19
C PHE A 163 -0.62 4.73 2.71
N THR A 164 0.34 4.87 1.81
CA THR A 164 1.73 5.20 2.16
C THR A 164 2.12 6.44 1.39
N GLY A 165 3.03 7.22 1.96
CA GLY A 165 3.36 8.48 1.35
C GLY A 165 4.27 9.33 2.20
N ILE A 166 4.37 10.58 1.77
CA ILE A 166 5.08 11.62 2.50
C ILE A 166 4.15 12.79 2.82
N SER A 167 4.38 13.45 3.95
CA SER A 167 3.79 14.74 4.26
C SER A 167 4.85 15.82 4.23
N ILE A 168 4.62 16.88 3.47
CA ILE A 168 5.47 18.08 3.45
C ILE A 168 4.84 19.10 4.39
N MET A 169 5.51 19.36 5.50
CA MET A 169 5.06 20.24 6.57
C MET A 169 5.81 21.57 6.50
N GLY A 170 5.07 22.65 6.29
CA GLY A 170 5.61 24.02 6.24
C GLY A 170 5.57 24.66 7.62
N ILE A 171 6.66 25.35 7.96
CA ILE A 171 6.83 26.04 9.24
C ILE A 171 6.73 27.55 9.00
N ASN A 172 5.97 28.23 9.85
CA ASN A 172 5.93 29.68 9.89
C ASN A 172 7.13 30.19 10.71
N PRO A 173 8.11 30.90 10.11
CA PRO A 173 9.31 31.33 10.83
C PRO A 173 9.05 32.41 11.87
N GLN A 174 7.90 33.10 11.84
CA GLN A 174 7.55 34.09 12.85
C GLN A 174 6.92 33.44 14.09
N THR A 175 6.07 32.43 13.90
CA THR A 175 5.34 31.78 15.00
C THR A 175 6.00 30.49 15.48
N GLN A 176 6.92 29.91 14.69
CA GLN A 176 7.49 28.57 14.86
C GLN A 176 6.45 27.45 14.86
N LYS A 177 5.28 27.67 14.25
CA LYS A 177 4.18 26.71 14.15
C LYS A 177 4.07 26.13 12.75
N PHE A 178 3.42 24.98 12.63
CA PHE A 178 3.06 24.41 11.34
C PHE A 178 1.96 25.23 10.67
N CYS A 179 2.21 25.68 9.44
CA CYS A 179 1.31 26.52 8.65
C CYS A 179 0.82 25.84 7.36
N SER A 180 1.42 24.72 6.97
CA SER A 180 0.90 23.87 5.90
C SER A 180 1.27 22.41 6.08
N HIS A 181 0.47 21.53 5.51
CA HIS A 181 0.65 20.09 5.48
C HIS A 181 0.14 19.59 4.14
N VAL A 182 1.05 19.06 3.31
CA VAL A 182 0.72 18.54 1.98
C VAL A 182 1.08 17.06 1.90
N ASP A 183 0.06 16.21 1.80
CA ASP A 183 0.22 14.76 1.69
C ASP A 183 0.34 14.32 0.23
N ARG A 184 1.29 13.43 -0.03
CA ARG A 184 1.49 12.77 -1.31
C ARG A 184 1.50 11.25 -1.12
N TRP A 185 0.73 10.53 -1.92
CA TRP A 185 0.60 9.08 -1.87
C TRP A 185 1.52 8.41 -2.89
N ASP A 186 2.17 7.31 -2.49
CA ASP A 186 3.06 6.52 -3.34
C ASP A 186 2.31 5.78 -4.47
N SER A 187 0.99 5.56 -4.32
CA SER A 187 0.17 4.77 -5.24
C SER A 187 -0.37 5.56 -6.43
N ILE A 188 -0.20 6.89 -6.46
CA ILE A 188 -0.72 7.76 -7.52
C ILE A 188 0.38 8.66 -8.08
N LYS A 189 0.25 9.05 -9.35
CA LYS A 189 1.19 9.98 -9.98
C LYS A 189 0.74 11.41 -9.76
N ASN A 190 -0.55 11.67 -9.96
CA ASN A 190 -1.13 12.99 -9.72
C ASN A 190 -1.54 13.15 -8.25
N ASN A 191 -0.68 13.85 -7.50
CA ASN A 191 -0.90 14.18 -6.09
C ASN A 191 -1.50 15.58 -5.87
N GLU A 192 -1.95 16.26 -6.93
CA GLU A 192 -2.69 17.51 -6.77
C GLU A 192 -4.06 17.26 -6.12
N TYR A 193 -4.56 18.26 -5.39
CA TYR A 193 -5.84 18.16 -4.71
C TYR A 193 -6.99 17.88 -5.70
N PHE A 194 -7.81 16.90 -5.32
CA PHE A 194 -8.92 16.33 -6.09
C PHE A 194 -8.46 15.65 -7.38
N SER A 195 -7.51 14.72 -7.24
CA SER A 195 -7.09 13.88 -8.36
C SER A 195 -8.07 12.71 -8.54
N TRP A 196 -8.51 12.51 -9.80
CA TRP A 196 -9.32 11.34 -10.15
C TRP A 196 -8.58 10.03 -9.85
N GLU A 197 -7.25 10.03 -9.93
CA GLU A 197 -6.41 8.91 -9.53
C GLU A 197 -6.58 8.56 -8.05
N GLY A 198 -6.58 9.55 -7.14
CA GLY A 198 -6.79 9.35 -5.71
C GLY A 198 -8.16 8.74 -5.40
N VAL A 199 -9.23 9.24 -6.03
CA VAL A 199 -10.59 8.68 -5.88
C VAL A 199 -10.65 7.24 -6.38
N MET A 200 -10.08 6.97 -7.57
CA MET A 200 -10.06 5.62 -8.13
C MET A 200 -9.21 4.66 -7.30
N GLU A 201 -8.15 5.14 -6.64
CA GLU A 201 -7.35 4.34 -5.72
C GLU A 201 -8.17 3.89 -4.51
N VAL A 202 -8.93 4.79 -3.88
CA VAL A 202 -9.85 4.44 -2.80
C VAL A 202 -10.86 3.39 -3.27
N VAL A 203 -11.50 3.60 -4.43
CA VAL A 203 -12.49 2.65 -4.99
C VAL A 203 -11.88 1.28 -5.28
N LYS A 204 -10.66 1.21 -5.80
CA LYS A 204 -9.94 -0.06 -6.03
C LYS A 204 -9.73 -0.83 -4.73
N GLN A 205 -9.36 -0.13 -3.66
CA GLN A 205 -9.11 -0.74 -2.35
C GLN A 205 -10.38 -1.25 -1.67
N LEU A 206 -11.56 -0.71 -2.01
CA LEU A 206 -12.85 -1.21 -1.54
C LEU A 206 -13.28 -2.55 -2.16
N ARG A 207 -12.53 -3.07 -3.14
CA ARG A 207 -12.81 -4.36 -3.76
C ARG A 207 -12.90 -5.46 -2.69
N TYR A 208 -14.01 -6.19 -2.73
CA TYR A 208 -14.22 -7.31 -1.82
C TYR A 208 -13.33 -8.51 -2.18
N TYR A 209 -12.55 -8.94 -1.19
CA TYR A 209 -11.83 -10.20 -1.19
C TYR A 209 -12.31 -11.03 0.00
N LYS A 210 -12.63 -12.30 -0.23
CA LYS A 210 -12.92 -13.21 0.88
C LYS A 210 -11.61 -13.56 1.56
N THR A 211 -11.29 -12.91 2.68
CA THR A 211 -10.15 -13.33 3.52
C THR A 211 -10.70 -14.20 4.65
N PRO A 212 -10.22 -15.44 4.84
CA PRO A 212 -10.63 -16.25 5.98
C PRO A 212 -10.20 -15.60 7.30
N ASP A 213 -10.99 -15.80 8.34
CA ASP A 213 -10.65 -15.37 9.70
C ASP A 213 -9.72 -16.41 10.34
N LEU A 214 -8.47 -16.42 9.87
CA LEU A 214 -7.41 -17.33 10.29
C LEU A 214 -6.12 -16.51 10.48
N GLU A 215 -5.27 -16.94 11.39
CA GLU A 215 -3.99 -16.28 11.63
C GLU A 215 -3.13 -16.23 10.36
N THR A 216 -2.36 -15.15 10.22
CA THR A 216 -1.46 -14.89 9.10
C THR A 216 -0.08 -14.47 9.61
N PRO A 217 1.02 -14.77 8.87
CA PRO A 217 2.32 -14.20 9.15
C PRO A 217 2.22 -12.69 9.41
N LYS A 218 2.83 -12.24 10.50
CA LYS A 218 2.81 -10.82 10.87
C LYS A 218 3.72 -10.04 9.92
N TYR A 219 3.21 -8.95 9.38
CA TYR A 219 3.99 -8.01 8.57
C TYR A 219 3.54 -6.57 8.78
N GLN A 220 4.43 -5.64 8.48
CA GLN A 220 4.14 -4.21 8.37
C GLN A 220 4.23 -3.78 6.91
N ILE A 221 3.26 -3.02 6.40
CA ILE A 221 3.36 -2.42 5.07
C ILE A 221 4.24 -1.16 5.19
N LEU A 222 5.30 -1.10 4.38
CA LEU A 222 6.24 0.02 4.35
C LEU A 222 5.93 0.99 3.22
N LYS A 223 5.53 0.48 2.05
CA LYS A 223 5.24 1.25 0.84
C LYS A 223 4.15 0.56 0.04
N LYS A 224 3.26 1.33 -0.58
CA LYS A 224 2.21 0.86 -1.48
C LYS A 224 2.24 1.66 -2.77
N THR A 225 2.63 1.01 -3.85
CA THR A 225 2.57 1.59 -5.20
C THR A 225 1.24 1.22 -5.87
N ALA A 226 1.05 1.67 -7.11
CA ALA A 226 -0.07 1.25 -7.94
C ALA A 226 -0.06 -0.26 -8.27
N ASP A 227 1.13 -0.88 -8.27
CA ASP A 227 1.36 -2.24 -8.77
C ASP A 227 1.59 -3.27 -7.65
N TYR A 228 2.18 -2.86 -6.52
CA TYR A 228 2.58 -3.76 -5.44
C TYR A 228 2.70 -3.05 -4.08
N GLU A 229 2.78 -3.86 -3.03
CA GLU A 229 3.11 -3.44 -1.66
C GLU A 229 4.51 -3.93 -1.30
N VAL A 230 5.27 -3.12 -0.57
CA VAL A 230 6.49 -3.55 0.11
C VAL A 230 6.14 -3.80 1.57
N ARG A 231 6.40 -5.02 2.04
CA ARG A 231 6.05 -5.49 3.38
C ARG A 231 7.28 -5.99 4.12
N LYS A 232 7.39 -5.66 5.40
CA LYS A 232 8.38 -6.22 6.34
C LYS A 232 7.74 -7.35 7.14
N TYR A 233 8.12 -8.59 6.85
CA TYR A 233 7.66 -9.78 7.54
C TYR A 233 8.47 -10.05 8.81
N ALA A 234 7.78 -10.36 9.91
CA ALA A 234 8.40 -10.93 11.10
C ALA A 234 8.81 -12.40 10.83
N PRO A 235 9.72 -12.99 11.63
CA PRO A 235 10.01 -14.41 11.54
C PRO A 235 8.76 -15.28 11.77
N TYR A 236 8.67 -16.41 11.07
CA TYR A 236 7.60 -17.39 11.22
C TYR A 236 8.11 -18.81 10.94
N ILE A 237 7.37 -19.83 11.38
CA ILE A 237 7.72 -21.23 11.15
C ILE A 237 6.78 -21.79 10.08
N VAL A 238 7.32 -22.63 9.20
CA VAL A 238 6.55 -23.40 8.24
C VAL A 238 6.78 -24.89 8.42
N VAL A 239 5.76 -25.67 8.11
CA VAL A 239 5.91 -27.07 7.71
C VAL A 239 5.85 -27.13 6.18
N GLU A 240 6.78 -27.83 5.56
CA GLU A 240 6.91 -27.87 4.11
C GLU A 240 7.21 -29.26 3.57
N THR A 241 6.84 -29.47 2.31
CA THR A 241 7.20 -30.66 1.53
C THR A 241 7.35 -30.29 0.05
N LYS A 242 7.84 -31.22 -0.77
CA LYS A 242 8.02 -31.02 -2.20
C LYS A 242 6.67 -30.81 -2.91
N GLY A 243 6.60 -29.76 -3.71
CA GLY A 243 5.49 -29.47 -4.62
C GLY A 243 5.80 -29.83 -6.07
N ASP A 244 4.80 -29.71 -6.93
CA ASP A 244 4.89 -29.97 -8.37
C ASP A 244 5.14 -28.70 -9.19
N LYS A 245 4.38 -27.64 -8.94
CA LYS A 245 4.46 -26.34 -9.62
C LYS A 245 3.83 -25.24 -8.77
N LEU A 246 4.01 -23.97 -9.12
CA LEU A 246 3.55 -22.83 -8.32
C LEU A 246 2.04 -22.88 -8.03
N SER A 247 1.22 -23.10 -9.06
CA SER A 247 -0.24 -23.20 -8.91
C SER A 247 -0.71 -24.58 -8.43
N GLY A 248 0.23 -25.51 -8.23
CA GLY A 248 -0.02 -26.91 -7.93
C GLY A 248 -0.45 -27.15 -6.49
N SER A 249 -0.93 -28.36 -6.21
CA SER A 249 -1.38 -28.77 -4.88
C SER A 249 -0.76 -30.09 -4.42
N ALA A 250 0.26 -30.59 -5.14
CA ALA A 250 1.02 -31.75 -4.68
C ALA A 250 1.66 -31.42 -3.32
N GLY A 251 1.63 -32.38 -2.40
CA GLY A 251 2.13 -32.21 -1.03
C GLY A 251 1.16 -31.52 -0.06
N PHE A 252 0.07 -30.88 -0.53
CA PHE A 252 -0.86 -30.17 0.36
C PHE A 252 -1.44 -31.07 1.45
N ASN A 253 -1.84 -32.29 1.09
CA ASN A 253 -2.42 -33.24 2.04
C ASN A 253 -1.40 -33.73 3.08
N ASP A 254 -0.11 -33.67 2.78
CA ASP A 254 0.96 -34.07 3.70
C ASP A 254 1.17 -32.99 4.75
N VAL A 255 1.37 -31.73 4.34
CA VAL A 255 1.48 -30.58 5.26
C VAL A 255 0.18 -30.34 6.05
N ALA A 256 -0.98 -30.53 5.43
CA ALA A 256 -2.27 -30.47 6.13
C ALA A 256 -2.41 -31.65 7.11
N GLY A 257 -1.98 -32.85 6.71
CA GLY A 257 -1.97 -34.03 7.57
C GLY A 257 -1.20 -33.79 8.87
N TYR A 258 -0.02 -33.17 8.77
CA TYR A 258 0.80 -32.80 9.93
C TYR A 258 0.03 -31.95 10.95
N ILE A 259 -0.59 -30.85 10.53
CA ILE A 259 -1.35 -29.99 11.45
C ILE A 259 -2.64 -30.65 11.97
N PHE A 260 -3.17 -31.67 11.29
CA PHE A 260 -4.36 -32.41 11.72
C PHE A 260 -4.05 -33.69 12.52
N GLY A 261 -2.82 -33.85 13.02
CA GLY A 261 -2.45 -34.92 13.94
C GLY A 261 -1.64 -36.06 13.33
N LYS A 262 -1.15 -35.95 12.09
CA LYS A 262 -0.16 -36.89 11.54
C LYS A 262 1.27 -36.49 11.92
N ASN A 263 1.50 -36.28 13.20
CA ASN A 263 2.77 -35.94 13.82
C ASN A 263 3.01 -36.84 15.04
N SER A 264 4.20 -36.80 15.62
CA SER A 264 4.63 -37.76 16.65
C SER A 264 3.80 -37.74 17.94
N SER A 265 3.13 -36.62 18.24
CA SER A 265 2.27 -36.46 19.42
C SER A 265 0.77 -36.57 19.12
N THR A 266 0.38 -36.78 17.85
CA THR A 266 -1.03 -36.72 17.39
C THR A 266 -1.70 -35.36 17.71
N GLU A 267 -0.90 -34.31 17.88
CA GLU A 267 -1.37 -32.98 18.24
C GLU A 267 -2.07 -32.31 17.06
N LYS A 268 -3.20 -31.64 17.33
CA LYS A 268 -3.86 -30.78 16.35
C LYS A 268 -3.35 -29.36 16.50
N ILE A 269 -2.78 -28.84 15.42
CA ILE A 269 -2.27 -27.47 15.32
C ILE A 269 -3.29 -26.64 14.53
N ALA A 270 -3.54 -25.42 14.98
CA ALA A 270 -4.49 -24.53 14.30
C ALA A 270 -4.06 -24.23 12.86
N MET A 271 -5.02 -24.22 11.94
CA MET A 271 -4.79 -23.82 10.54
C MET A 271 -4.54 -22.31 10.46
N THR A 272 -3.65 -21.91 9.55
CA THR A 272 -3.34 -20.50 9.25
C THR A 272 -3.56 -20.21 7.77
N THR A 273 -3.41 -18.94 7.38
CA THR A 273 -3.38 -18.53 5.97
C THR A 273 -2.23 -17.55 5.73
N PRO A 274 -1.71 -17.44 4.51
CA PRO A 274 -2.01 -18.26 3.35
C PRO A 274 -1.29 -19.62 3.39
N VAL A 275 -1.70 -20.53 2.50
CA VAL A 275 -0.85 -21.64 2.08
C VAL A 275 0.11 -21.09 1.03
N PHE A 276 1.41 -21.24 1.26
CA PHE A 276 2.42 -20.81 0.31
C PHE A 276 2.84 -21.96 -0.60
N THR A 277 3.12 -21.64 -1.87
CA THR A 277 3.98 -22.44 -2.73
C THR A 277 5.22 -21.62 -3.05
N GLN A 278 6.41 -22.12 -2.72
CA GLN A 278 7.67 -21.43 -3.00
C GLN A 278 8.37 -22.10 -4.18
N ALA A 279 8.78 -21.31 -5.17
CA ALA A 279 9.78 -21.70 -6.14
C ALA A 279 11.11 -21.06 -5.74
N SER A 280 12.17 -21.86 -5.59
CA SER A 280 13.50 -21.34 -5.21
C SER A 280 14.23 -20.65 -6.36
N ASP A 281 13.79 -20.87 -7.60
CA ASP A 281 14.42 -20.37 -8.81
C ASP A 281 13.36 -19.91 -9.83
N HIS A 282 13.81 -19.23 -10.88
CA HIS A 282 12.94 -18.74 -11.95
C HIS A 282 12.28 -19.83 -12.80
N GLY A 283 12.93 -20.99 -12.94
CA GLY A 283 12.41 -22.11 -13.72
C GLY A 283 11.39 -22.97 -12.96
N SER A 284 11.17 -22.69 -11.67
CA SER A 284 10.33 -23.50 -10.78
C SER A 284 10.76 -24.97 -10.75
N TYR A 285 12.08 -25.23 -10.81
CA TYR A 285 12.60 -26.60 -10.76
C TYR A 285 12.55 -27.18 -9.34
N ASN A 286 12.74 -26.32 -8.34
CA ASN A 286 12.57 -26.68 -6.94
C ASN A 286 11.37 -25.94 -6.33
N VAL A 287 10.26 -26.67 -6.18
CA VAL A 287 9.01 -26.16 -5.63
C VAL A 287 8.70 -26.85 -4.31
N SER A 288 8.29 -26.07 -3.31
CA SER A 288 7.77 -26.58 -2.05
C SER A 288 6.40 -25.98 -1.74
N ILE A 289 5.54 -26.76 -1.09
CA ILE A 289 4.28 -26.27 -0.52
C ILE A 289 4.43 -26.15 0.98
N GLN A 290 3.89 -25.07 1.55
CA GLN A 290 4.17 -24.67 2.93
C GLN A 290 2.89 -24.22 3.62
N ILE A 291 2.71 -24.67 4.87
CA ILE A 291 1.73 -24.13 5.80
C ILE A 291 2.49 -23.40 6.90
N VAL A 292 2.09 -22.16 7.16
CA VAL A 292 2.60 -21.37 8.29
C VAL A 292 2.05 -21.96 9.58
N LEU A 293 2.88 -22.11 10.60
CA LEU A 293 2.42 -22.52 11.91
C LEU A 293 2.02 -21.31 12.76
N PRO A 294 1.03 -21.45 13.67
CA PRO A 294 0.59 -20.37 14.56
C PRO A 294 1.74 -19.71 15.33
N SER A 295 1.67 -18.40 15.57
CA SER A 295 2.80 -17.63 16.12
C SER A 295 3.15 -17.94 17.58
N GLU A 296 2.28 -18.62 18.33
CA GLU A 296 2.57 -19.13 19.66
C GLU A 296 3.49 -20.36 19.65
N LYS A 297 3.70 -21.00 18.49
CA LYS A 297 4.54 -22.19 18.37
C LYS A 297 6.02 -21.80 18.27
N ASN A 298 6.86 -22.63 18.89
CA ASN A 298 8.32 -22.54 18.82
C ASN A 298 8.87 -23.85 18.29
N LEU A 299 9.96 -23.80 17.51
CA LEU A 299 10.58 -24.98 16.91
C LEU A 299 10.85 -26.10 17.91
N GLY A 300 11.33 -25.78 19.11
CA GLY A 300 11.67 -26.78 20.14
C GLY A 300 10.46 -27.50 20.76
N ASN A 301 9.24 -27.03 20.53
CA ASN A 301 8.01 -27.59 21.12
C ASN A 301 7.06 -28.15 20.04
N LEU A 302 7.51 -28.22 18.79
CA LEU A 302 6.71 -28.79 17.71
C LEU A 302 6.89 -30.31 17.66
N PRO A 303 5.81 -31.09 17.44
CA PRO A 303 5.94 -32.52 17.26
C PRO A 303 6.64 -32.83 15.95
N GLU A 304 7.50 -33.85 15.97
CA GLU A 304 8.18 -34.30 14.76
C GLU A 304 7.17 -34.80 13.70
N PRO A 305 7.40 -34.53 12.40
CA PRO A 305 6.61 -35.12 11.34
C PRO A 305 6.76 -36.64 11.30
N ASN A 306 5.66 -37.38 11.08
CA ASN A 306 5.72 -38.84 10.92
C ASN A 306 6.22 -39.27 9.52
N GLN A 307 6.30 -38.34 8.57
CA GLN A 307 6.76 -38.60 7.21
C GLN A 307 8.10 -37.91 6.98
N GLU A 308 9.11 -38.66 6.52
CA GLU A 308 10.45 -38.12 6.23
C GLU A 308 10.46 -37.02 5.15
N ALA A 309 9.44 -36.98 4.29
CA ALA A 309 9.31 -35.97 3.23
C ALA A 309 8.84 -34.59 3.74
N LEU A 310 8.49 -34.47 5.02
CA LEU A 310 8.08 -33.21 5.65
C LEU A 310 9.25 -32.64 6.45
N SER A 311 9.46 -31.32 6.35
CA SER A 311 10.44 -30.59 7.15
C SER A 311 9.82 -29.39 7.83
N LEU A 312 10.31 -29.07 9.02
CA LEU A 312 10.02 -27.83 9.74
C LEU A 312 11.14 -26.84 9.50
N ARG A 313 10.79 -25.60 9.14
CA ARG A 313 11.76 -24.56 8.86
C ARG A 313 11.32 -23.23 9.44
N LYS A 314 12.26 -22.52 10.08
CA LYS A 314 12.07 -21.11 10.43
C LYS A 314 12.43 -20.23 9.24
N VAL A 315 11.51 -19.35 8.88
CA VAL A 315 11.74 -18.24 7.96
C VAL A 315 12.09 -17.04 8.82
N GLU A 316 13.27 -16.45 8.63
CA GLU A 316 13.73 -15.30 9.43
C GLU A 316 12.94 -14.00 9.16
N GLY A 317 12.04 -14.02 8.18
CA GLY A 317 11.34 -12.83 7.71
C GLY A 317 12.25 -11.99 6.81
N GLY A 318 11.95 -10.71 6.72
CA GLY A 318 12.66 -9.79 5.83
C GLY A 318 11.71 -8.88 5.07
N ILE A 319 12.21 -8.27 4.01
CA ILE A 319 11.42 -7.34 3.19
C ILE A 319 11.03 -8.03 1.89
N ALA A 320 9.74 -8.01 1.58
CA ALA A 320 9.21 -8.60 0.36
C ALA A 320 8.27 -7.63 -0.36
N ALA A 321 8.26 -7.71 -1.68
CA ALA A 321 7.25 -7.09 -2.51
C ALA A 321 6.10 -8.07 -2.76
N VAL A 322 4.86 -7.58 -2.73
CA VAL A 322 3.65 -8.40 -2.85
C VAL A 322 2.66 -7.77 -3.82
N SER A 323 2.18 -8.57 -4.75
CA SER A 323 1.10 -8.22 -5.68
C SER A 323 -0.12 -9.09 -5.43
N ARG A 324 -1.28 -8.45 -5.21
CA ARG A 324 -2.56 -9.12 -4.95
C ARG A 324 -3.40 -9.20 -6.24
N PHE A 325 -4.04 -10.34 -6.44
CA PHE A 325 -4.98 -10.55 -7.55
C PHE A 325 -6.13 -11.50 -7.18
N SER A 326 -7.21 -11.43 -7.94
CA SER A 326 -8.33 -12.38 -7.88
C SER A 326 -8.37 -13.25 -9.13
N GLY A 327 -9.27 -14.23 -9.13
CA GLY A 327 -9.43 -15.21 -10.21
C GLY A 327 -8.94 -16.59 -9.80
N LYS A 328 -9.17 -17.56 -10.70
CA LYS A 328 -8.64 -18.92 -10.54
C LYS A 328 -7.14 -18.87 -10.83
N PRO A 329 -6.27 -19.29 -9.88
CA PRO A 329 -4.83 -19.21 -10.08
C PRO A 329 -4.36 -20.44 -10.88
N THR A 330 -4.43 -20.38 -12.20
CA THR A 330 -3.75 -21.35 -13.07
C THR A 330 -2.27 -21.01 -13.17
N GLU A 331 -1.45 -21.97 -13.58
CA GLU A 331 0.01 -21.82 -13.65
C GLU A 331 0.43 -20.61 -14.50
N ASP A 332 -0.18 -20.46 -15.67
CA ASP A 332 0.02 -19.32 -16.59
C ASP A 332 -0.31 -17.98 -15.94
N ILE A 333 -1.42 -17.90 -15.20
CA ILE A 333 -1.83 -16.68 -14.49
C ILE A 333 -0.83 -16.36 -13.38
N VAL A 334 -0.40 -17.35 -12.59
CA VAL A 334 0.55 -17.14 -11.50
C VAL A 334 1.90 -16.67 -12.04
N GLN A 335 2.41 -17.29 -13.11
CA GLN A 335 3.64 -16.88 -13.78
C GLN A 335 3.53 -15.49 -14.40
N GLU A 336 2.39 -15.15 -15.03
CA GLU A 336 2.15 -13.79 -15.55
C GLU A 336 2.19 -12.74 -14.43
N LYS A 337 1.59 -13.04 -13.27
CA LYS A 337 1.58 -12.13 -12.11
C LYS A 337 2.96 -11.97 -11.48
N GLU A 338 3.72 -13.05 -11.40
CA GLU A 338 5.12 -13.02 -10.98
C GLU A 338 5.97 -12.14 -11.90
N ALA A 339 5.89 -12.39 -13.22
CA ALA A 339 6.68 -11.65 -14.21
C ALA A 339 6.34 -10.15 -14.18
N LYS A 340 5.05 -9.81 -14.03
CA LYS A 340 4.60 -8.42 -13.87
C LYS A 340 5.12 -7.77 -12.60
N LEU A 341 5.07 -8.47 -11.46
CA LEU A 341 5.62 -7.97 -10.21
C LEU A 341 7.11 -7.72 -10.36
N ARG A 342 7.86 -8.69 -10.87
CA ARG A 342 9.32 -8.56 -11.07
C ARG A 342 9.68 -7.40 -12.00
N ALA A 343 8.97 -7.26 -13.11
CA ALA A 343 9.18 -6.14 -14.03
C ALA A 343 8.92 -4.77 -13.36
N ALA A 344 7.90 -4.67 -12.52
CA ALA A 344 7.61 -3.44 -11.75
C ALA A 344 8.73 -3.14 -10.73
N LEU A 345 9.27 -4.16 -10.06
CA LEU A 345 10.38 -4.01 -9.12
C LEU A 345 11.65 -3.51 -9.81
N LEU A 346 12.01 -4.10 -10.95
CA LEU A 346 13.18 -3.68 -11.74
C LEU A 346 13.02 -2.25 -12.28
N ARG A 347 11.80 -1.90 -12.76
CA ARG A 347 11.47 -0.54 -13.21
C ARG A 347 11.68 0.50 -12.09
N ASP A 348 11.36 0.12 -10.86
CA ASP A 348 11.45 0.99 -9.69
C ASP A 348 12.83 0.90 -8.99
N ASN A 349 13.83 0.31 -9.65
CA ASN A 349 15.21 0.11 -9.19
C ASN A 349 15.35 -0.71 -7.90
N LEU A 350 14.42 -1.63 -7.64
CA LEU A 350 14.51 -2.60 -6.55
C LEU A 350 15.21 -3.88 -7.00
N LYS A 351 15.83 -4.59 -6.05
CA LYS A 351 16.54 -5.86 -6.28
C LYS A 351 15.73 -7.05 -5.78
N PRO A 352 14.92 -7.69 -6.64
CA PRO A 352 14.21 -8.91 -6.28
C PRO A 352 15.18 -10.10 -6.20
N GLN A 353 15.06 -10.91 -5.14
CA GLN A 353 15.74 -12.19 -5.04
C GLN A 353 15.27 -13.18 -6.12
N GLU A 354 16.05 -14.24 -6.32
CA GLU A 354 15.64 -15.37 -7.15
C GLU A 354 14.41 -16.08 -6.57
N GLY A 355 13.60 -16.66 -7.46
CA GLY A 355 12.39 -17.37 -7.08
C GLY A 355 11.24 -16.46 -6.65
N CYS A 356 10.17 -17.07 -6.15
CA CYS A 356 8.96 -16.38 -5.69
C CYS A 356 8.13 -17.25 -4.75
N LEU A 357 7.16 -16.63 -4.08
CA LEU A 357 6.12 -17.31 -3.32
C LEU A 357 4.76 -16.99 -3.91
N PHE A 358 3.95 -18.02 -4.06
CA PHE A 358 2.53 -17.92 -4.38
C PHE A 358 1.69 -18.20 -3.13
N ALA A 359 0.89 -17.23 -2.71
CA ALA A 359 0.08 -17.28 -1.50
C ALA A 359 -1.41 -17.48 -1.83
N ARG A 360 -1.98 -18.58 -1.33
CA ARG A 360 -3.40 -18.92 -1.45
C ARG A 360 -4.11 -18.75 -0.12
N TYR A 361 -5.12 -17.87 -0.10
CA TYR A 361 -5.95 -17.68 1.08
C TYR A 361 -7.23 -18.50 1.04
N ASN A 362 -7.71 -18.86 -0.14
CA ASN A 362 -9.02 -19.45 -0.31
C ASN A 362 -8.99 -20.85 -0.92
N ASP A 363 -9.94 -21.67 -0.49
CA ASP A 363 -10.27 -22.91 -1.17
C ASP A 363 -10.97 -22.61 -2.51
N PRO A 364 -10.37 -22.98 -3.66
CA PRO A 364 -10.92 -22.74 -4.98
C PRO A 364 -12.22 -23.51 -5.25
N GLY A 365 -12.52 -24.57 -4.51
CA GLY A 365 -13.77 -25.34 -4.62
C GLY A 365 -14.94 -24.72 -3.86
N ARG A 366 -14.68 -23.81 -2.91
CA ARG A 366 -15.70 -23.20 -2.02
C ARG A 366 -15.83 -21.69 -2.15
N THR A 367 -14.94 -21.06 -2.91
CA THR A 367 -14.88 -19.60 -3.05
C THR A 367 -15.02 -19.21 -4.51
N TRP A 368 -15.92 -18.28 -4.82
CA TRP A 368 -16.06 -17.79 -6.18
C TRP A 368 -14.78 -17.10 -6.64
N SER A 369 -14.35 -17.39 -7.87
CA SER A 369 -13.05 -16.96 -8.40
C SER A 369 -12.83 -15.44 -8.32
N PHE A 370 -13.87 -14.63 -8.56
CA PHE A 370 -13.76 -13.17 -8.58
C PHE A 370 -13.55 -12.53 -7.19
N ILE A 371 -13.86 -13.25 -6.10
CA ILE A 371 -13.63 -12.80 -4.71
C ILE A 371 -12.44 -13.49 -4.04
N MET A 372 -11.77 -14.42 -4.74
CA MET A 372 -10.58 -15.08 -4.20
C MET A 372 -9.46 -14.06 -4.00
N ARG A 373 -8.75 -14.19 -2.89
CA ARG A 373 -7.50 -13.50 -2.60
C ARG A 373 -6.34 -14.43 -2.92
N ASN A 374 -5.53 -14.03 -3.88
CA ASN A 374 -4.27 -14.64 -4.21
C ASN A 374 -3.19 -13.56 -4.19
N GLU A 375 -1.97 -13.94 -3.82
CA GLU A 375 -0.83 -13.02 -3.84
C GLU A 375 0.39 -13.70 -4.45
N VAL A 376 1.20 -12.95 -5.21
CA VAL A 376 2.59 -13.32 -5.52
C VAL A 376 3.51 -12.44 -4.70
N LEU A 377 4.52 -13.04 -4.10
CA LEU A 377 5.50 -12.41 -3.24
C LEU A 377 6.91 -12.71 -3.74
N ILE A 378 7.78 -11.69 -3.72
CA ILE A 378 9.21 -11.82 -4.04
C ILE A 378 10.00 -11.12 -2.94
N TRP A 379 10.93 -11.83 -2.32
CA TRP A 379 11.85 -11.26 -1.33
C TRP A 379 12.78 -10.24 -2.00
N LEU A 380 13.18 -9.21 -1.27
CA LEU A 380 14.12 -8.18 -1.73
C LEU A 380 15.48 -8.39 -1.04
N GLU A 381 16.57 -8.18 -1.78
CA GLU A 381 17.94 -8.26 -1.22
C GLU A 381 18.20 -7.09 -0.27
N ASP A 382 17.97 -5.87 -0.78
CA ASP A 382 18.17 -4.63 -0.06
C ASP A 382 16.95 -3.73 -0.32
N PHE A 383 16.29 -3.25 0.74
CA PHE A 383 15.27 -2.21 0.65
C PHE A 383 15.48 -1.21 1.77
N ALA A 384 15.64 0.05 1.38
CA ALA A 384 15.55 1.19 2.27
C ALA A 384 14.27 1.94 1.96
N LEU A 385 13.51 2.29 2.99
CA LEU A 385 12.35 3.16 2.81
C LEU A 385 12.86 4.60 2.70
N ASP A 386 12.69 5.19 1.52
CA ASP A 386 13.11 6.56 1.19
C ASP A 386 12.59 7.62 2.17
#